data_AF-U9T4I1-F1
#
_entry.id   AF-U9T4I1-F1
#
_cell.length_a   1.000
_cell.length_b   1.000
_cell.length_c   1.000
_cell.angle_alpha   90.00
_cell.angle_beta   90.00
_cell.angle_gamma   90.00
#
_symmetry.space_group_name_H-M   'P 1'
#
loop_
_entity.id
_entity.type
_entity.pdbx_description
1 polymer ?
#
loop_
_entity_poly.entity_id
_entity_poly.type
_entity_poly.pdbx_seq_one_letter_code
_entity_poly.pdbx_strand_id
1 'polypeptide(L)'
;YPLADVYNADKTAFFWNLESSKTLAHGPMAGTKKSKSRVTVLLSCNALGDKLIPVFIHKHQNSWALKEIKKETLPVYYYWNNKSWM
;
A
#
# COMPACT_ATOMS: atom_id res chain seq x y z
N TYR A 1 -18.41 24.23 5.84
CA TYR A 1 -18.60 23.33 4.68
C TYR A 1 -19.43 22.13 5.12
N PRO A 2 -20.28 21.57 4.25
CA PRO A 2 -20.98 20.31 4.54
C PRO A 2 -20.00 19.17 4.84
N LEU A 3 -20.34 18.29 5.78
CA LEU A 3 -19.47 17.16 6.15
C LEU A 3 -19.25 16.17 5.00
N ALA A 4 -20.15 16.15 4.02
CA ALA A 4 -20.03 15.36 2.80
C ALA A 4 -18.88 15.84 1.89
N ASP A 5 -18.54 17.13 1.95
CA ASP A 5 -17.56 17.76 1.06
C ASP A 5 -16.16 17.85 1.71
N VAL A 6 -16.04 17.45 2.98
CA VAL A 6 -14.78 17.47 3.72
C VAL A 6 -14.19 16.06 3.72
N TYR A 7 -13.09 15.89 2.99
CA TYR A 7 -12.33 14.65 2.95
C TYR A 7 -11.10 14.76 3.84
N ASN A 8 -10.90 13.77 4.70
CA ASN A 8 -9.62 13.57 5.36
C ASN A 8 -8.79 12.57 4.54
N ALA A 9 -7.47 12.70 4.60
CA ALA A 9 -6.54 11.82 3.90
C ALA A 9 -5.35 11.46 4.79
N ASP A 10 -4.95 10.20 4.76
CA ASP A 10 -3.77 9.73 5.49
C ASP A 10 -2.94 8.73 4.68
N LYS A 11 -1.62 8.74 4.92
CA LYS A 11 -0.65 7.86 4.26
C LYS A 11 -0.36 6.66 5.15
N THR A 12 -0.61 5.47 4.62
CA THR A 12 -0.31 4.22 5.30
C THR A 12 0.71 3.37 4.53
N ALA A 13 1.46 2.57 5.28
CA ALA A 13 2.40 1.59 4.74
C ALA A 13 1.71 0.21 4.62
N PHE A 14 1.58 -0.28 3.39
CA PHE A 14 1.04 -1.61 3.10
C PHE A 14 2.16 -2.63 2.87
N PHE A 15 2.34 -3.57 3.79
CA PHE A 15 3.40 -4.58 3.71
C PHE A 15 2.93 -5.85 2.97
N TRP A 16 3.02 -5.82 1.64
CA TRP A 16 2.53 -6.90 0.78
C TRP A 16 3.28 -8.24 0.91
N ASN A 17 4.54 -8.20 1.37
CA ASN A 17 5.38 -9.40 1.52
C ASN A 17 5.60 -9.77 3.00
N LEU A 18 4.84 -9.19 3.92
CA LEU A 18 5.03 -9.46 5.35
C LEU A 18 4.46 -10.83 5.69
N GLU A 19 5.32 -11.71 6.20
CA GLU A 19 4.91 -13.04 6.66
C GLU A 19 3.99 -12.95 7.89
N SER A 20 3.04 -13.90 7.95
CA SER A 20 2.19 -14.11 9.11
C SER A 20 3.01 -14.21 10.40
N SER A 21 2.48 -13.67 11.50
CA SER A 21 3.05 -13.88 12.83
C SER A 21 2.89 -15.31 13.32
N LYS A 22 1.94 -16.06 12.75
CA LYS A 22 1.67 -17.45 13.06
C LYS A 22 2.11 -18.31 11.89
N THR A 23 3.13 -19.12 12.11
CA THR A 23 3.53 -20.20 11.19
C THR A 23 2.98 -21.53 11.73
N LEU A 24 3.08 -22.61 10.95
CA LEU A 24 2.80 -23.97 11.43
C LEU A 24 3.79 -24.44 12.51
N ALA A 25 4.84 -23.66 12.78
CA ALA A 25 5.78 -23.94 13.84
C ALA A 25 5.14 -23.69 15.22
N HIS A 26 5.48 -24.53 16.18
CA HIS A 26 4.97 -24.47 17.55
C HIS A 26 5.54 -23.31 18.39
N GLY A 27 6.37 -22.44 17.77
CA GLY A 27 7.03 -21.29 18.39
C GLY A 27 7.80 -20.43 17.38
N PRO A 28 8.31 -19.26 17.80
CA PRO A 28 9.10 -18.38 16.95
C PRO A 28 10.38 -19.08 16.47
N MET A 29 10.59 -19.12 15.16
CA MET A 29 11.83 -19.63 14.57
C MET A 29 12.94 -18.59 14.73
N ALA A 30 13.99 -18.94 15.47
CA ALA A 30 15.18 -18.11 15.58
C ALA A 30 15.86 -17.95 14.21
N GLY A 31 16.30 -16.74 13.89
CA GLY A 31 17.03 -16.43 12.65
C GLY A 31 16.17 -15.98 11.46
N THR A 32 14.84 -16.01 11.55
CA THR A 32 13.97 -15.56 10.44
C THR A 32 13.70 -14.05 10.51
N LYS A 33 14.15 -13.31 9.49
CA LYS A 33 13.87 -11.88 9.35
C LYS A 33 12.65 -11.68 8.46
N LYS A 34 11.59 -11.09 9.03
CA LYS A 34 10.40 -10.73 8.25
C LYS A 34 10.73 -9.70 7.18
N SER A 35 10.20 -9.93 5.98
CA SER A 35 10.26 -8.96 4.89
C SER A 35 9.49 -7.68 5.29
N LYS A 36 10.15 -6.54 5.14
CA LYS A 36 9.58 -5.20 5.37
C LYS A 36 9.25 -4.49 4.06
N SER A 37 9.22 -5.24 2.94
CA SER A 37 8.81 -4.72 1.64
C SER A 37 7.38 -4.20 1.73
N ARG A 38 7.22 -2.90 1.42
CA ARG A 38 5.96 -2.19 1.56
C ARG A 38 5.71 -1.30 0.37
N VAL A 39 4.45 -0.94 0.19
CA VAL A 39 4.01 0.12 -0.71
C VAL A 39 3.36 1.21 0.12
N THR A 40 3.49 2.47 -0.27
CA THR A 40 2.77 3.56 0.41
C THR A 40 1.45 3.78 -0.30
N VAL A 41 0.36 3.84 0.48
CA VAL A 41 -0.98 4.12 -0.03
C VAL A 41 -1.51 5.37 0.66
N LEU A 42 -1.98 6.34 -0.11
CA LEU A 42 -2.78 7.45 0.40
C LEU A 42 -4.25 7.09 0.23
N LEU A 43 -4.98 7.07 1.34
CA LEU A 43 -6.41 6.83 1.38
C LEU A 43 -7.11 8.10 1.83
N SER A 44 -8.24 8.42 1.20
CA SER A 44 -9.06 9.58 1.56
C SER A 44 -10.52 9.18 1.70
N CYS A 45 -11.19 9.71 2.73
CA CYS A 45 -12.59 9.43 3.03
C CYS A 45 -13.28 10.65 3.66
N ASN A 46 -14.57 10.85 3.37
CA ASN A 46 -15.41 11.82 4.08
C ASN A 46 -16.14 11.18 5.26
N ALA A 47 -16.93 11.98 6.00
CA ALA A 47 -17.70 11.51 7.16
C ALA A 47 -18.86 10.57 6.80
N LEU A 48 -19.32 10.57 5.54
CA LEU A 48 -20.39 9.69 5.05
C LEU A 48 -19.86 8.33 4.57
N GLY A 49 -18.54 8.17 4.48
CA GLY A 49 -17.90 6.94 4.03
C GLY A 49 -17.54 6.91 2.53
N ASP A 50 -17.76 8.01 1.81
CA ASP A 50 -17.33 8.15 0.41
C ASP A 50 -15.81 8.21 0.35
N LYS A 51 -15.24 7.50 -0.62
CA LYS A 51 -13.79 7.33 -0.77
C LYS A 51 -13.34 7.87 -2.11
N LEU A 52 -12.23 8.61 -2.10
CA LEU A 52 -11.58 9.02 -3.33
C LEU A 52 -10.73 7.87 -3.88
N ILE A 53 -10.42 7.95 -5.19
CA ILE A 53 -9.49 7.01 -5.83
C ILE A 53 -8.15 7.09 -5.06
N PRO A 54 -7.66 5.95 -4.54
CA PRO A 54 -6.47 5.96 -3.71
C PRO A 54 -5.21 6.20 -4.54
N VAL A 55 -4.19 6.75 -3.89
CA VAL A 55 -2.88 6.94 -4.51
C VAL A 55 -1.97 5.79 -4.10
N PHE A 56 -1.38 5.11 -5.06
CA PHE A 56 -0.47 3.99 -4.85
C PHE A 56 0.95 4.38 -5.25
N ILE A 57 1.88 4.40 -4.30
CA ILE A 57 3.27 4.83 -4.52
C ILE A 57 4.21 3.64 -4.31
N HIS A 58 4.77 3.14 -5.40
CA HIS A 58 5.72 2.04 -5.39
C HIS A 58 7.19 2.50 -5.48
N LYS A 59 8.15 1.65 -5.12
CA LYS A 59 9.59 1.96 -5.30
C LYS A 59 9.99 1.92 -6.77
N HIS A 60 9.49 0.92 -7.50
CA HIS A 60 9.79 0.71 -8.91
C HIS A 60 8.68 1.27 -9.81
N GLN A 61 9.06 1.84 -10.95
CA GLN A 61 8.10 2.25 -11.97
C GLN A 61 7.30 1.05 -12.50
N ASN A 62 7.97 -0.06 -12.75
CA ASN A 62 7.35 -1.31 -13.15
C ASN A 62 7.89 -2.44 -12.26
N SER A 63 7.11 -2.86 -11.27
CA SER A 63 7.47 -4.01 -10.43
C SER A 63 7.29 -5.30 -11.22
N TRP A 64 8.04 -6.35 -10.86
CA TRP A 64 7.89 -7.66 -11.48
C TRP A 64 6.44 -8.17 -11.42
N ALA A 65 5.78 -7.96 -10.28
CA ALA A 65 4.39 -8.34 -10.08
C ALA A 65 3.38 -7.62 -11.00
N LEU A 66 3.75 -6.45 -11.55
CA LEU A 66 2.88 -5.63 -12.40
C LEU A 66 3.42 -5.47 -13.83
N LYS A 67 4.36 -6.33 -14.24
CA LYS A 67 5.16 -6.16 -15.47
C LYS A 67 4.31 -6.00 -16.73
N GLU A 68 3.23 -6.75 -16.84
CA GLU A 68 2.34 -6.82 -18.02
C GLU A 68 1.01 -6.06 -17.84
N ILE A 69 0.80 -5.47 -16.66
CA ILE A 69 -0.44 -4.74 -16.36
C ILE A 69 -0.25 -3.28 -16.76
N LYS A 70 -1.20 -2.73 -17.54
CA LYS A 70 -1.25 -1.29 -17.83
C LYS A 70 -1.60 -0.54 -16.55
N LYS A 71 -0.85 0.51 -16.23
CA LYS A 71 -1.00 1.20 -14.92
C LYS A 71 -2.28 2.04 -14.91
N GLU A 72 -2.67 2.53 -16.08
CA GLU A 72 -3.93 3.25 -16.34
C GLU A 72 -5.18 2.39 -16.12
N THR A 73 -5.07 1.05 -16.23
CA THR A 73 -6.22 0.16 -15.99
C THR A 73 -6.41 -0.16 -14.52
N LEU A 74 -5.48 0.25 -13.65
CA LEU A 74 -5.62 0.05 -12.22
C LEU A 74 -6.64 1.05 -11.64
N PRO A 75 -7.47 0.66 -10.66
CA PRO A 75 -8.42 1.55 -10.00
C PRO A 75 -7.73 2.47 -8.98
N VAL A 76 -6.48 2.89 -9.23
CA VAL A 76 -5.64 3.68 -8.34
C VAL A 76 -4.80 4.66 -9.16
N TYR A 77 -4.42 5.79 -8.57
CA TYR A 77 -3.39 6.63 -9.15
C TYR A 77 -2.01 6.05 -8.86
N TYR A 78 -1.38 5.46 -9.86
CA TYR A 78 -0.07 4.83 -9.73
C TYR A 78 1.08 5.83 -9.86
N TYR A 79 1.89 5.94 -8.82
CA TYR A 79 3.15 6.69 -8.82
C TYR A 79 4.31 5.81 -8.40
N TRP A 80 5.52 6.25 -8.71
CA TRP A 80 6.73 5.57 -8.30
C TRP A 80 7.79 6.54 -7.81
N ASN A 81 8.58 6.12 -6.83
CA ASN A 81 9.71 6.87 -6.33
C ASN A 81 10.82 5.92 -5.84
N ASN A 82 11.91 5.86 -6.61
CA ASN A 82 13.08 5.04 -6.26
C ASN A 82 13.86 5.57 -5.03
N LYS A 83 13.62 6.84 -4.64
CA LYS A 83 14.15 7.45 -3.41
C LYS A 83 13.19 7.33 -2.22
N SER A 84 12.02 6.72 -2.39
CA SER A 84 11.15 6.45 -1.25
C SER A 84 11.87 5.53 -0.27
N TRP A 85 11.80 5.86 1.02
CA TRP A 85 12.57 5.18 2.06
C TRP A 85 12.09 3.73 2.23
N MET A 86 12.86 2.83 1.59
CA MET A 86 12.86 1.37 1.79
C MET A 86 14.30 0.88 1.87
#